data_AF-A0A8J6SK90-F1
#
_entry.id   AF-A0A8J6SK90-F1
#
_cell.length_a   1.000
_cell.length_b   1.000
_cell.length_c   1.000
_cell.angle_alpha   90.00
_cell.angle_beta   90.00
_cell.angle_gamma   90.00
#
_symmetry.space_group_name_H-M   'P 1'
#
loop_
_entity.id
_entity.type
_entity.pdbx_description
1 polymer ?
#
loop_
_entity_poly.entity_id
_entity_poly.type
_entity_poly.pdbx_seq_one_letter_code
_entity_poly.pdbx_strand_id
1 'polypeptide(L)'
;MSGKFFQTLATTFAVTGLMLSSVPNISSLAATPLKNDQSVTGVIRPISPTFRYINTARRGNPVEIGFGEEYTLNAKQGDTIQVSVGTDNRTNLQPVLVLFSSEDGRQVAFEDRSNTLRYQVPTSGEYRLFVLGQNNSKGRYTLSLSGITETAATQTPTTQPTATDPRRQVWQNEYGLRTLDNCPENKNSLVAVTFREYGQTYTYCANPNRFVKAGEYNYDISSGELKPRTVATQNPTTQATVTDTRKQRLQNEFGLTVMDNCPAARTSLVVVSYLEGGQTYTYCANPNRVFPAGEYSYNPNSRTLEAARKQQQCTVEIGGVCLVR
;
A
#
# COMPACT_ATOMS: atom_id res chain seq x y z
N MET A 1 -60.83 44.36 -23.16
CA MET A 1 -59.95 43.19 -23.41
C MET A 1 -59.56 42.62 -22.07
N SER A 2 -59.78 41.31 -21.91
CA SER A 2 -59.81 40.57 -20.65
C SER A 2 -58.54 39.73 -20.48
N GLY A 3 -58.01 39.63 -19.27
CA GLY A 3 -57.00 38.64 -18.87
C GLY A 3 -56.98 38.56 -17.34
N LYS A 4 -57.80 37.69 -16.72
CA LYS A 4 -57.56 36.27 -16.37
C LYS A 4 -56.38 36.02 -15.43
N PHE A 5 -56.77 35.68 -14.20
CA PHE A 5 -56.10 34.89 -13.16
C PHE A 5 -55.25 33.72 -13.68
N PHE A 6 -54.14 33.40 -12.99
CA PHE A 6 -53.90 32.10 -12.34
C PHE A 6 -52.67 32.16 -11.40
N GLN A 7 -52.89 31.81 -10.12
CA GLN A 7 -51.85 31.30 -9.22
C GLN A 7 -51.57 29.83 -9.58
N THR A 8 -50.31 29.39 -9.54
CA THR A 8 -49.98 27.96 -9.33
C THR A 8 -48.63 27.81 -8.62
N LEU A 9 -48.62 26.87 -7.67
CA LEU A 9 -47.57 26.46 -6.74
C LEU A 9 -46.44 25.62 -7.36
N ALA A 10 -45.32 25.56 -6.61
CA ALA A 10 -44.33 24.45 -6.49
C ALA A 10 -43.51 24.10 -7.74
N THR A 11 -42.18 23.94 -7.68
CA THR A 11 -41.54 22.85 -6.96
C THR A 11 -40.03 23.10 -6.81
N THR A 12 -39.53 22.82 -5.61
CA THR A 12 -38.13 22.69 -5.23
C THR A 12 -37.48 21.51 -5.98
N PHE A 13 -36.37 21.76 -6.69
CA PHE A 13 -35.40 20.69 -6.99
C PHE A 13 -34.12 21.01 -6.22
N ALA A 14 -33.94 20.30 -5.11
CA ALA A 14 -32.66 20.22 -4.43
C ALA A 14 -31.70 19.44 -5.34
N VAL A 15 -30.65 20.11 -5.82
CA VAL A 15 -29.54 19.48 -6.53
C VAL A 15 -28.88 18.51 -5.56
N THR A 16 -29.17 17.23 -5.73
CA THR A 16 -28.53 16.15 -4.99
C THR A 16 -27.07 16.10 -5.45
N GLY A 17 -26.17 16.58 -4.59
CA GLY A 17 -24.74 16.37 -4.74
C GLY A 17 -24.43 14.88 -4.63
N LEU A 18 -24.29 14.22 -5.78
CA LEU A 18 -23.68 12.89 -5.87
C LEU A 18 -22.19 13.04 -5.51
N MET A 19 -21.88 12.79 -4.24
CA MET A 19 -20.53 12.46 -3.80
C MET A 19 -20.09 11.20 -4.56
N LEU A 20 -19.17 11.36 -5.52
CA LEU A 20 -18.42 10.29 -6.14
C LEU A 20 -17.64 9.57 -5.04
N SER A 21 -18.14 8.42 -4.59
CA SER A 21 -17.41 7.52 -3.72
C SER A 21 -16.19 7.00 -4.47
N SER A 22 -15.01 7.35 -3.94
CA SER A 22 -13.73 6.79 -4.35
C SER A 22 -13.76 5.26 -4.18
N VAL A 23 -13.68 4.56 -5.30
CA VAL A 23 -13.48 3.11 -5.34
C VAL A 23 -12.15 2.79 -4.65
N PRO A 24 -12.10 1.93 -3.61
CA PRO A 24 -10.84 1.50 -3.04
C PRO A 24 -10.08 0.66 -4.06
N ASN A 25 -8.83 1.06 -4.31
CA ASN A 25 -7.93 0.40 -5.24
C ASN A 25 -7.76 -1.09 -4.93
N ILE A 26 -7.98 -1.85 -5.98
CA ILE A 26 -7.68 -3.27 -6.18
C ILE A 26 -6.19 -3.53 -5.94
N SER A 27 -5.91 -4.57 -5.15
CA SER A 27 -4.69 -5.36 -5.00
C SER A 27 -3.42 -4.86 -5.73
N SER A 28 -2.41 -4.42 -4.97
CA SER A 28 -1.04 -4.26 -5.47
C SER A 28 -0.46 -5.64 -5.81
N LEU A 29 -0.60 -6.08 -7.05
CA LEU A 29 0.28 -7.11 -7.61
C LEU A 29 1.69 -6.49 -7.61
N ALA A 30 2.65 -7.16 -6.97
CA ALA A 30 4.02 -6.68 -6.93
C ALA A 30 4.53 -6.46 -8.37
N ALA A 31 5.04 -5.27 -8.66
CA ALA A 31 5.64 -4.95 -9.95
C ALA A 31 6.71 -5.97 -10.33
N THR A 32 6.71 -6.41 -11.59
CA THR A 32 7.67 -7.43 -12.04
C THR A 32 9.02 -6.78 -12.37
N PRO A 33 10.13 -7.16 -11.73
CA PRO A 33 11.43 -6.61 -12.06
C PRO A 33 11.90 -7.10 -13.44
N LEU A 34 12.43 -6.19 -14.24
CA LEU A 34 13.03 -6.45 -15.54
C LEU A 34 14.54 -6.25 -15.51
N LYS A 35 15.25 -7.15 -16.17
CA LYS A 35 16.70 -7.14 -16.36
C LYS A 35 17.07 -6.85 -17.81
N ASN A 36 18.34 -6.55 -18.05
CA ASN A 36 18.82 -6.31 -19.41
C ASN A 36 18.69 -7.59 -20.24
N ASP A 37 18.31 -7.45 -21.51
CA ASP A 37 18.10 -8.54 -22.47
C ASP A 37 17.08 -9.61 -22.00
N GLN A 38 16.23 -9.25 -21.03
CA GLN A 38 15.16 -10.11 -20.55
C GLN A 38 13.89 -9.93 -21.38
N SER A 39 13.25 -11.04 -21.71
CA SER A 39 11.88 -11.07 -22.21
C SER A 39 10.93 -11.66 -21.18
N VAL A 40 9.76 -11.04 -21.01
CA VAL A 40 8.70 -11.46 -20.09
C VAL A 40 7.37 -11.51 -20.82
N THR A 41 6.58 -12.56 -20.60
CA THR A 41 5.21 -12.64 -21.10
C THR A 41 4.26 -11.96 -20.13
N GLY A 42 3.46 -11.02 -20.62
CA GLY A 42 2.40 -10.35 -19.87
C GLY A 42 1.02 -10.58 -20.48
N VAL A 43 -0.02 -10.22 -19.74
CA VAL A 43 -1.40 -10.33 -20.21
C VAL A 43 -2.27 -9.24 -19.60
N ILE A 44 -2.90 -8.44 -20.45
CA ILE A 44 -3.89 -7.43 -20.03
C ILE A 44 -5.27 -8.09 -20.03
N ARG A 45 -5.92 -8.11 -18.86
CA ARG A 45 -7.22 -8.73 -18.62
C ARG A 45 -8.23 -7.68 -18.12
N PRO A 46 -9.55 -7.99 -18.12
CA PRO A 46 -10.54 -7.11 -17.51
C PRO A 46 -10.31 -6.81 -16.02
N ILE A 47 -9.54 -7.67 -15.34
CA ILE A 47 -9.20 -7.54 -13.91
C ILE A 47 -7.79 -7.01 -13.68
N SER A 48 -7.04 -6.64 -14.73
CA SER A 48 -5.72 -6.04 -14.55
C SER A 48 -5.85 -4.71 -13.79
N PRO A 49 -4.82 -4.26 -13.07
CA PRO A 49 -4.81 -2.95 -12.44
C PRO A 49 -5.01 -1.81 -13.45
N THR A 50 -5.48 -0.66 -12.96
CA THR A 50 -5.58 0.57 -13.76
C THR A 50 -4.50 1.57 -13.37
N PHE A 51 -3.96 2.25 -14.36
CA PHE A 51 -2.90 3.24 -14.18
C PHE A 51 -3.27 4.56 -14.84
N ARG A 52 -2.85 5.66 -14.19
CA ARG A 52 -3.03 7.02 -14.70
C ARG A 52 -1.80 7.44 -15.51
N TYR A 53 -2.02 7.98 -16.70
CA TYR A 53 -0.93 8.47 -17.55
C TYR A 53 -1.39 9.68 -18.36
N ILE A 54 -0.45 10.39 -18.97
CA ILE A 54 -0.72 11.51 -19.87
C ILE A 54 -0.22 11.12 -21.25
N ASN A 55 -1.05 11.26 -22.28
CA ASN A 55 -0.57 11.16 -23.65
C ASN A 55 0.28 12.41 -23.98
N THR A 56 1.59 12.30 -23.86
CA THR A 56 2.51 13.42 -24.08
C THR A 56 2.83 13.65 -25.57
N ALA A 57 2.26 12.87 -26.49
CA ALA A 57 2.42 13.09 -27.93
C ALA A 57 1.79 14.42 -28.39
N ARG A 58 0.90 15.03 -27.60
CA ARG A 58 0.34 16.37 -27.83
C ARG A 58 0.28 17.16 -26.52
N ARG A 59 0.57 18.47 -26.57
CA ARG A 59 0.46 19.35 -25.40
C ARG A 59 -1.01 19.51 -24.99
N GLY A 60 -1.27 19.47 -23.69
CA GLY A 60 -2.59 19.76 -23.10
C GLY A 60 -3.56 18.58 -23.05
N ASN A 61 -3.11 17.35 -23.32
CA ASN A 61 -3.97 16.19 -23.19
C ASN A 61 -4.39 15.94 -21.73
N PRO A 62 -5.62 15.48 -21.50
CA PRO A 62 -6.09 15.10 -20.17
C PRO A 62 -5.32 13.89 -19.64
N VAL A 63 -5.41 13.67 -18.33
CA VAL A 63 -4.97 12.41 -17.71
C VAL A 63 -5.90 11.29 -18.17
N GLU A 64 -5.33 10.24 -18.74
CA GLU A 64 -6.02 9.02 -19.16
C GLU A 64 -5.87 7.93 -18.10
N ILE A 65 -6.76 6.93 -18.16
CA ILE A 65 -6.74 5.74 -17.30
C ILE A 65 -6.77 4.51 -18.20
N GLY A 66 -5.81 3.61 -18.03
CA GLY A 66 -5.71 2.38 -18.81
C GLY A 66 -5.50 1.15 -17.93
N PHE A 67 -6.05 0.01 -18.35
CA PHE A 67 -5.75 -1.29 -17.75
C PHE A 67 -4.39 -1.79 -18.23
N GLY A 68 -3.61 -2.40 -17.34
CA GLY A 68 -2.34 -2.98 -17.75
C GLY A 68 -1.55 -3.60 -16.62
N GLU A 69 -0.25 -3.74 -16.83
CA GLU A 69 0.69 -4.32 -15.87
C GLU A 69 1.88 -3.38 -15.63
N GLU A 70 2.48 -3.50 -14.45
CA GLU A 70 3.62 -2.70 -14.00
C GLU A 70 4.90 -3.52 -13.94
N TYR A 71 5.99 -2.90 -14.40
CA TYR A 71 7.33 -3.44 -14.38
C TYR A 71 8.30 -2.42 -13.78
N THR A 72 9.31 -2.90 -13.05
CA THR A 72 10.38 -2.06 -12.49
C THR A 72 11.72 -2.39 -13.14
N LEU A 73 12.56 -1.38 -13.35
CA LEU A 73 13.91 -1.55 -13.88
C LEU A 73 14.84 -0.50 -13.27
N ASN A 74 16.12 -0.88 -13.10
CA ASN A 74 17.16 0.05 -12.66
C ASN A 74 18.04 0.40 -13.85
N ALA A 75 18.31 1.69 -14.04
CA ALA A 75 19.16 2.18 -15.13
C ALA A 75 20.12 3.25 -14.63
N LYS A 76 21.29 3.35 -15.27
CA LYS A 76 22.32 4.34 -14.96
C LYS A 76 22.22 5.55 -15.87
N GLN A 77 22.66 6.70 -15.40
CA GLN A 77 22.84 7.88 -16.24
C GLN A 77 23.64 7.52 -17.50
N GLY A 78 23.11 7.90 -18.66
CA GLY A 78 23.68 7.59 -19.97
C GLY A 78 23.18 6.29 -20.60
N ASP A 79 22.55 5.38 -19.83
CA ASP A 79 21.88 4.21 -20.41
C ASP A 79 20.75 4.65 -21.36
N THR A 80 20.43 3.80 -22.34
CA THR A 80 19.29 4.00 -23.23
C THR A 80 18.31 2.87 -23.01
N ILE A 81 17.29 3.10 -22.19
CA ILE A 81 16.20 2.15 -21.99
C ILE A 81 15.52 1.93 -23.33
N GLN A 82 15.59 0.70 -23.84
CA GLN A 82 14.90 0.28 -25.05
C GLN A 82 13.96 -0.87 -24.72
N VAL A 83 12.67 -0.58 -24.81
CA VAL A 83 11.59 -1.51 -24.50
C VAL A 83 10.84 -1.81 -25.78
N SER A 84 10.58 -3.08 -26.07
CA SER A 84 9.75 -3.49 -27.20
C SER A 84 8.66 -4.46 -26.77
N VAL A 85 7.45 -4.29 -27.32
CA VAL A 85 6.30 -5.15 -27.07
C VAL A 85 5.89 -5.88 -28.35
N GLY A 86 5.95 -7.21 -28.31
CA GLY A 86 5.35 -8.07 -29.33
C GLY A 86 3.96 -8.51 -28.88
N THR A 87 2.93 -8.24 -29.69
CA THR A 87 1.57 -8.73 -29.45
C THR A 87 1.35 -10.05 -30.19
N ASP A 88 0.57 -10.96 -29.61
CA ASP A 88 0.11 -12.14 -30.34
C ASP A 88 -0.92 -11.70 -31.40
N ASN A 89 -0.76 -12.16 -32.65
CA ASN A 89 -1.66 -11.89 -33.78
C ASN A 89 -3.12 -12.28 -33.52
N ARG A 90 -3.38 -13.11 -32.51
CA ARG A 90 -4.72 -13.52 -32.08
C ARG A 90 -5.36 -12.58 -31.06
N THR A 91 -4.68 -11.51 -30.68
CA THR A 91 -5.16 -10.54 -29.68
C THR A 91 -5.49 -9.21 -30.34
N ASN A 92 -6.47 -8.49 -29.80
CA ASN A 92 -6.79 -7.13 -30.23
C ASN A 92 -6.01 -6.07 -29.44
N LEU A 93 -4.93 -6.48 -28.77
CA LEU A 93 -4.14 -5.62 -27.90
C LEU A 93 -3.47 -4.50 -28.72
N GLN A 94 -3.72 -3.26 -28.33
CA GLN A 94 -3.05 -2.06 -28.82
C GLN A 94 -2.22 -1.53 -27.64
N PRO A 95 -0.92 -1.86 -27.56
CA PRO A 95 -0.13 -1.54 -26.37
C PRO A 95 0.22 -0.06 -26.33
N VAL A 96 0.12 0.52 -25.13
CA VAL A 96 0.64 1.85 -24.78
C VAL A 96 1.72 1.64 -23.73
N LEU A 97 2.89 2.22 -23.99
CA LEU A 97 4.06 2.15 -23.12
C LEU A 97 4.22 3.50 -22.42
N VAL A 98 4.33 3.46 -21.10
CA VAL A 98 4.55 4.66 -20.30
C VAL A 98 5.66 4.42 -19.30
N LEU A 99 6.63 5.32 -19.25
CA LEU A 99 7.75 5.24 -18.32
C LEU A 99 7.68 6.38 -17.30
N PHE A 100 7.82 6.02 -16.03
CA PHE A 100 7.90 6.94 -14.91
C PHE A 100 9.25 6.81 -14.21
N SER A 101 9.79 7.93 -13.77
CA SER A 101 10.88 7.94 -12.80
C SER A 101 10.30 7.63 -11.42
N SER A 102 10.89 6.70 -10.67
CA SER A 102 10.44 6.38 -9.32
C SER A 102 10.90 7.42 -8.29
N GLU A 103 11.96 8.18 -8.58
CA GLU A 103 12.51 9.21 -7.70
C GLU A 103 11.56 10.39 -7.50
N ASP A 104 10.97 10.90 -8.59
CA ASP A 104 10.10 12.07 -8.60
C ASP A 104 8.65 11.76 -9.00
N GLY A 105 8.35 10.51 -9.36
CA GLY A 105 7.02 10.07 -9.79
C GLY A 105 6.58 10.68 -11.12
N ARG A 106 7.47 11.31 -11.89
CA ARG A 106 7.12 11.99 -13.14
C ARG A 106 7.13 11.02 -14.31
N GLN A 107 6.19 11.22 -15.23
CA GLN A 107 6.20 10.54 -16.52
C GLN A 107 7.34 11.12 -17.37
N VAL A 108 8.27 10.25 -17.78
CA VAL A 108 9.47 10.63 -18.53
C VAL A 108 9.44 10.19 -19.99
N ALA A 109 8.64 9.16 -20.33
CA ALA A 109 8.44 8.73 -21.71
C ALA A 109 7.04 8.14 -21.93
N PHE A 110 6.59 8.17 -23.19
CA PHE A 110 5.29 7.69 -23.65
C PHE A 110 5.41 7.22 -25.10
N GLU A 111 4.75 6.11 -25.44
CA GLU A 111 4.68 5.57 -26.80
C GLU A 111 3.35 4.81 -27.00
N ASP A 112 2.63 5.09 -28.08
CA ASP A 112 1.31 4.50 -28.40
C ASP A 112 1.18 4.00 -29.86
N ARG A 113 2.25 3.97 -30.65
CA ARG A 113 2.24 3.66 -32.10
C ARG A 113 3.27 2.63 -32.52
N SER A 114 4.51 2.73 -32.03
CA SER A 114 5.65 1.97 -32.54
C SER A 114 5.90 0.65 -31.82
N ASN A 115 5.14 0.37 -30.75
CA ASN A 115 5.36 -0.70 -29.78
C ASN A 115 6.78 -0.72 -29.19
N THR A 116 7.55 0.35 -29.36
CA THR A 116 8.93 0.45 -28.93
C THR A 116 9.18 1.78 -28.24
N LEU A 117 9.45 1.76 -26.94
CA LEU A 117 9.79 2.94 -26.16
C LEU A 117 11.30 3.06 -26.05
N ARG A 118 11.84 4.24 -26.33
CA ARG A 118 13.26 4.58 -26.16
C ARG A 118 13.40 5.80 -25.27
N TYR A 119 14.24 5.71 -24.25
CA TYR A 119 14.50 6.81 -23.32
C TYR A 119 15.96 6.84 -22.89
N GLN A 120 16.61 8.00 -23.05
CA GLN A 120 17.97 8.22 -22.56
C GLN A 120 17.90 8.67 -21.11
N VAL A 121 18.59 7.95 -20.23
CA VAL A 121 18.51 8.11 -18.78
C VAL A 121 19.35 9.32 -18.35
N PRO A 122 18.74 10.41 -17.85
CA PRO A 122 19.46 11.61 -17.44
C PRO A 122 20.10 11.46 -16.05
N THR A 123 19.48 10.65 -15.19
CA THR A 123 19.89 10.38 -13.81
C THR A 123 19.73 8.90 -13.52
N SER A 124 20.73 8.30 -12.87
CA SER A 124 20.67 6.91 -12.43
C SER A 124 19.55 6.72 -11.41
N GLY A 125 18.77 5.64 -11.53
CA GLY A 125 17.68 5.38 -10.59
C GLY A 125 16.78 4.23 -11.04
N GLU A 126 15.73 4.02 -10.26
CA GLU A 126 14.65 3.10 -10.61
C GLU A 126 13.61 3.79 -11.48
N TYR A 127 13.11 3.05 -12.47
CA TYR A 127 12.05 3.45 -13.36
C TYR A 127 10.91 2.42 -13.33
N ARG A 128 9.68 2.92 -13.45
CA ARG A 128 8.46 2.11 -13.58
C ARG A 128 7.95 2.19 -15.01
N LEU A 129 7.84 1.04 -15.64
CA LEU A 129 7.26 0.87 -16.96
C LEU A 129 5.85 0.30 -16.82
N PHE A 130 4.89 0.98 -17.42
CA PHE A 130 3.53 0.47 -17.58
C PHE A 130 3.31 0.00 -19.01
N VAL A 131 2.78 -1.21 -19.16
CA VAL A 131 2.27 -1.73 -20.43
C VAL A 131 0.76 -1.77 -20.34
N LEU A 132 0.11 -0.85 -21.05
CA LEU A 132 -1.32 -0.58 -20.97
C LEU A 132 -2.03 -0.96 -22.27
N GLY A 133 -3.32 -1.25 -22.21
CA GLY A 133 -4.16 -1.46 -23.38
C GLY A 133 -4.86 -0.17 -23.81
N GLN A 134 -4.55 0.36 -25.00
CA GLN A 134 -5.25 1.49 -25.59
C GLN A 134 -6.73 1.16 -25.77
N ASN A 135 -7.63 2.11 -25.48
CA ASN A 135 -9.08 1.93 -25.66
C ASN A 135 -9.63 0.66 -24.98
N ASN A 136 -9.07 0.27 -23.83
CA ASN A 136 -9.41 -0.97 -23.12
C ASN A 136 -9.16 -2.27 -23.93
N SER A 137 -8.26 -2.21 -24.91
CA SER A 137 -7.78 -3.40 -25.61
C SER A 137 -7.08 -4.36 -24.65
N LYS A 138 -7.17 -5.66 -24.94
CA LYS A 138 -6.75 -6.74 -24.04
C LYS A 138 -6.01 -7.79 -24.82
N GLY A 139 -5.11 -8.49 -24.17
CA GLY A 139 -4.37 -9.54 -24.85
C GLY A 139 -3.09 -9.91 -24.16
N ARG A 140 -2.47 -10.97 -24.70
CA ARG A 140 -1.15 -11.41 -24.33
C ARG A 140 -0.11 -10.64 -25.12
N TYR A 141 1.01 -10.38 -24.47
CA TYR A 141 2.16 -9.76 -25.10
C TYR A 141 3.47 -10.34 -24.57
N THR A 142 4.53 -10.13 -25.32
CA THR A 142 5.91 -10.37 -24.91
C THR A 142 6.61 -9.03 -24.83
N LEU A 143 7.06 -8.68 -23.65
CA LEU A 143 7.84 -7.50 -23.35
C LEU A 143 9.32 -7.85 -23.40
N SER A 144 10.14 -7.05 -24.06
CA SER A 144 11.60 -7.21 -24.06
C SER A 144 12.28 -5.90 -23.66
N LEU A 145 13.28 -5.96 -22.79
CA LEU A 145 14.07 -4.83 -22.33
C LEU A 145 15.52 -4.98 -22.76
N SER A 146 16.14 -3.90 -23.22
CA SER A 146 17.56 -3.84 -23.60
C SER A 146 18.12 -2.43 -23.37
N GLY A 147 19.44 -2.28 -23.49
CA GLY A 147 20.14 -1.00 -23.47
C GLY A 147 20.34 -0.39 -22.09
N ILE A 148 20.15 -1.19 -21.02
CA ILE A 148 20.49 -0.80 -19.65
C ILE A 148 21.70 -1.59 -19.16
N THR A 149 22.58 -0.93 -18.41
CA THR A 149 23.72 -1.60 -17.81
C THR A 149 23.27 -2.29 -16.53
N GLU A 150 23.29 -3.63 -16.49
CA GLU A 150 22.94 -4.34 -15.25
C GLU A 150 23.85 -3.89 -14.11
N THR A 151 23.23 -3.61 -12.97
CA THR A 151 23.97 -3.61 -11.71
C THR A 151 23.93 -5.04 -11.21
N ALA A 152 25.09 -5.70 -11.13
CA ALA A 152 25.20 -7.04 -10.58
C ALA A 152 24.48 -7.09 -9.22
N ALA A 153 23.40 -7.86 -9.15
CA ALA A 153 22.66 -8.06 -7.91
C ALA A 153 23.44 -9.01 -6.99
N THR A 154 24.39 -8.50 -6.19
CA THR A 154 24.65 -8.97 -4.81
C THR A 154 25.50 -7.93 -4.08
N GLN A 155 24.87 -7.05 -3.29
CA GLN A 155 25.56 -6.45 -2.15
C GLN A 155 24.63 -6.51 -0.96
N THR A 156 24.90 -7.47 -0.07
CA THR A 156 24.75 -7.26 1.36
C THR A 156 25.41 -5.91 1.68
N PRO A 157 24.72 -4.93 2.27
CA PRO A 157 25.40 -3.71 2.66
C PRO A 157 26.32 -4.05 3.84
N THR A 158 27.60 -4.25 3.54
CA THR A 158 28.64 -3.93 4.49
C THR A 158 28.72 -2.41 4.53
N THR A 159 28.59 -1.88 5.74
CA THR A 159 28.82 -0.51 6.17
C THR A 159 30.00 0.15 5.45
N GLN A 160 29.75 1.09 4.53
CA GLN A 160 30.51 2.35 4.43
C GLN A 160 29.83 3.39 3.53
N PRO A 161 30.02 4.69 3.79
CA PRO A 161 29.15 5.77 3.35
C PRO A 161 29.60 6.39 2.02
N THR A 162 28.65 6.64 1.13
CA THR A 162 28.80 7.63 0.06
C THR A 162 27.88 8.81 0.32
N ALA A 163 28.46 10.00 0.23
CA ALA A 163 27.92 11.30 0.62
C ALA A 163 26.75 11.85 -0.25
N THR A 164 26.00 10.97 -0.92
CA THR A 164 24.90 11.36 -1.82
C THR A 164 23.72 10.42 -1.68
N ASP A 165 23.32 10.14 -0.43
CA ASP A 165 22.07 9.43 -0.17
C ASP A 165 20.92 10.46 -0.10
N PRO A 166 19.96 10.46 -1.05
CA PRO A 166 18.85 11.41 -1.05
C PRO A 166 18.03 11.34 0.25
N ARG A 167 18.01 10.19 0.94
CA ARG A 167 17.34 10.02 2.23
C ARG A 167 18.06 10.79 3.34
N ARG A 168 19.40 10.89 3.28
CA ARG A 168 20.18 11.75 4.20
C ARG A 168 19.94 13.23 3.91
N GLN A 169 19.67 13.58 2.66
CA GLN A 169 19.39 14.95 2.24
C GLN A 169 18.02 15.43 2.73
N VAL A 170 16.99 14.58 2.67
CA VAL A 170 15.67 14.84 3.27
C VAL A 170 15.79 15.16 4.76
N TRP A 171 16.63 14.43 5.50
CA TRP A 171 16.82 14.67 6.94
C TRP A 171 17.49 16.00 7.27
N GLN A 172 18.53 16.34 6.50
CA GLN A 172 19.29 17.56 6.72
C GLN A 172 18.45 18.79 6.32
N ASN A 173 17.71 18.70 5.22
CA ASN A 173 16.98 19.83 4.66
C ASN A 173 15.60 20.04 5.30
N GLU A 174 14.83 18.98 5.54
CA GLU A 174 13.44 19.12 6.03
C GLU A 174 13.36 19.11 7.56
N TYR A 175 14.19 18.30 8.21
CA TYR A 175 14.11 18.07 9.67
C TYR A 175 15.26 18.70 10.45
N GLY A 176 16.27 19.26 9.77
CA GLY A 176 17.46 19.84 10.40
C GLY A 176 18.24 18.84 11.25
N LEU A 177 18.17 17.55 10.90
CA LEU A 177 18.82 16.47 11.63
C LEU A 177 20.18 16.17 11.02
N ARG A 178 21.22 16.12 11.88
CA ARG A 178 22.56 15.69 11.46
C ARG A 178 22.64 14.16 11.51
N THR A 179 22.53 13.55 10.35
CA THR A 179 22.66 12.10 10.18
C THR A 179 24.07 11.65 10.57
N LEU A 180 24.14 10.62 11.41
CA LEU A 180 25.37 9.94 11.79
C LEU A 180 25.82 9.03 10.65
N ASP A 181 27.13 8.87 10.49
CA ASP A 181 27.68 8.01 9.44
C ASP A 181 27.28 6.54 9.68
N ASN A 182 27.31 6.10 10.94
CA ASN A 182 26.87 4.79 11.38
C ASN A 182 25.80 4.89 12.47
N CYS A 183 24.80 4.02 12.42
CA CYS A 183 23.85 3.89 13.52
C CYS A 183 24.37 2.88 14.56
N PRO A 184 24.64 3.29 15.82
CA PRO A 184 25.02 2.36 16.87
C PRO A 184 23.86 1.43 17.22
N GLU A 185 24.18 0.23 17.73
CA GLU A 185 23.17 -0.75 18.16
C GLU A 185 22.28 -0.21 19.29
N ASN A 186 22.84 0.64 20.15
CA ASN A 186 22.09 1.36 21.17
C ASN A 186 21.54 2.68 20.62
N LYS A 187 20.23 2.74 20.42
CA LYS A 187 19.51 3.88 19.82
C LYS A 187 18.77 4.74 20.84
N ASN A 188 18.90 4.46 22.14
CA ASN A 188 18.07 5.06 23.19
C ASN A 188 18.23 6.58 23.31
N SER A 189 19.36 7.13 22.87
CA SER A 189 19.67 8.57 22.87
C SER A 189 19.60 9.21 21.49
N LEU A 190 19.20 8.45 20.46
CA LEU A 190 19.25 8.87 19.05
C LEU A 190 17.86 8.89 18.43
N VAL A 191 17.73 9.68 17.36
CA VAL A 191 16.60 9.60 16.45
C VAL A 191 16.92 8.54 15.42
N ALA A 192 16.25 7.39 15.47
CA ALA A 192 16.40 6.33 14.49
C ALA A 192 15.19 6.30 13.56
N VAL A 193 15.35 6.54 12.27
CA VAL A 193 14.21 6.50 11.34
C VAL A 193 14.41 5.42 10.29
N THR A 194 13.31 4.74 10.04
CA THR A 194 13.21 3.64 9.10
C THR A 194 12.52 4.10 7.82
N PHE A 195 13.19 3.95 6.69
CA PHE A 195 12.62 4.09 5.36
C PHE A 195 12.29 2.72 4.80
N ARG A 196 11.09 2.59 4.24
CA ARG A 196 10.69 1.39 3.51
C ARG A 196 10.60 1.74 2.03
N GLU A 197 11.48 1.14 1.25
CA GLU A 197 11.56 1.38 -0.19
C GLU A 197 11.83 0.05 -0.89
N TYR A 198 10.99 -0.34 -1.85
CA TYR A 198 11.14 -1.58 -2.64
C TYR A 198 11.34 -2.85 -1.79
N GLY A 199 10.63 -2.95 -0.66
CA GLY A 199 10.73 -4.09 0.27
C GLY A 199 12.01 -4.12 1.12
N GLN A 200 12.91 -3.16 0.92
CA GLN A 200 14.10 -2.96 1.73
C GLN A 200 13.84 -1.96 2.85
N THR A 201 14.50 -2.17 3.98
CA THR A 201 14.39 -1.33 5.16
C THR A 201 15.73 -0.63 5.41
N TYR A 202 15.75 0.69 5.28
CA TYR A 202 16.94 1.51 5.54
C TYR A 202 16.77 2.25 6.86
N THR A 203 17.73 2.10 7.77
CA THR A 203 17.71 2.79 9.06
C THR A 203 18.83 3.82 9.11
N TYR A 204 18.48 5.07 9.38
CA TYR A 204 19.45 6.13 9.66
C TYR A 204 19.27 6.59 11.09
N CYS A 205 20.35 7.10 11.67
CA CYS A 205 20.35 7.62 13.02
C CYS A 205 20.90 9.04 13.01
N ALA A 206 20.30 9.93 13.79
CA ALA A 206 20.75 11.30 13.96
C ALA A 206 20.70 11.71 15.44
N ASN A 207 21.43 12.77 15.74
CA ASN A 207 21.29 13.43 17.03
C ASN A 207 19.91 14.11 17.12
N PRO A 208 19.18 13.96 18.24
CA PRO A 208 17.91 14.63 18.44
C PRO A 208 18.09 16.15 18.42
N ASN A 209 17.03 16.85 18.02
CA ASN A 209 17.01 18.32 18.01
C ASN A 209 15.76 18.83 18.73
N ARG A 210 15.50 20.14 18.66
CA ARG A 210 14.35 20.75 19.33
C ARG A 210 12.99 20.31 18.77
N PHE A 211 12.96 19.81 17.53
CA PHE A 211 11.74 19.45 16.80
C PHE A 211 11.48 17.93 16.80
N VAL A 212 12.54 17.10 16.81
CA VAL A 212 12.46 15.65 16.80
C VAL A 212 13.22 15.10 18.00
N LYS A 213 12.50 14.43 18.90
CA LYS A 213 13.04 13.83 20.13
C LYS A 213 13.73 12.50 19.81
N ALA A 214 14.63 12.05 20.69
CA ALA A 214 15.20 10.71 20.60
C ALA A 214 14.07 9.67 20.62
N GLY A 215 14.19 8.65 19.77
CA GLY A 215 13.13 7.68 19.53
C GLY A 215 13.26 7.04 18.16
N GLU A 216 12.50 5.96 17.96
CA GLU A 216 12.38 5.34 16.65
C GLU A 216 11.20 5.94 15.88
N TYR A 217 11.37 6.16 14.58
CA TYR A 217 10.33 6.69 13.69
C TYR A 217 10.28 5.90 12.39
N ASN A 218 9.13 5.96 11.72
CA ASN A 218 8.95 5.50 10.34
C ASN A 218 8.70 6.71 9.46
N TYR A 219 9.43 6.81 8.36
CA TYR A 219 9.16 7.82 7.34
C TYR A 219 8.06 7.30 6.41
N ASP A 220 6.97 8.06 6.31
CA ASP A 220 5.89 7.78 5.37
C ASP A 220 6.14 8.57 4.08
N ILE A 221 6.57 7.87 3.02
CA ILE A 221 6.88 8.50 1.73
C ILE A 221 5.64 9.13 1.07
N SER A 222 4.44 8.68 1.43
CA SER A 222 3.20 9.20 0.84
C SER A 222 2.78 10.53 1.43
N SER A 223 3.10 10.77 2.71
CA SER A 223 2.78 12.02 3.40
C SER A 223 4.00 12.92 3.63
N GLY A 224 5.22 12.40 3.44
CA GLY A 224 6.47 13.09 3.75
C GLY A 224 6.72 13.23 5.26
N GLU A 225 5.97 12.55 6.12
CA GLU A 225 5.99 12.75 7.57
C GLU A 225 6.75 11.65 8.33
N LEU A 226 7.39 12.04 9.43
CA LEU A 226 7.96 11.13 10.43
C LEU A 226 6.89 10.73 11.46
N LYS A 227 6.52 9.45 11.46
CA LYS A 227 5.61 8.89 12.45
C LYS A 227 6.40 8.18 13.55
N PRO A 228 6.20 8.51 14.84
CA PRO A 228 6.83 7.77 15.92
C PRO A 228 6.53 6.27 15.77
N ARG A 229 7.58 5.47 15.74
CA ARG A 229 7.48 4.03 15.84
C ARG A 229 7.20 3.78 17.31
N THR A 230 6.01 3.29 17.61
CA THR A 230 5.60 2.95 18.97
C THR A 230 6.55 1.86 19.50
N VAL A 231 7.57 2.29 20.24
CA VAL A 231 8.49 1.39 20.94
C VAL A 231 7.71 0.83 22.12
N ALA A 232 7.16 -0.36 21.95
CA ALA A 232 6.73 -1.16 23.10
C ALA A 232 7.99 -1.42 23.94
N THR A 233 8.03 -0.84 25.13
CA THR A 233 9.06 -1.12 26.12
C THR A 233 9.15 -2.62 26.34
N GLN A 234 10.37 -3.14 26.18
CA GLN A 234 10.72 -4.55 26.10
C GLN A 234 10.19 -5.38 27.27
N ASN A 235 9.66 -6.56 26.96
CA ASN A 235 10.07 -7.78 27.66
C ASN A 235 10.24 -8.91 26.61
N PRO A 236 11.29 -9.75 26.72
CA PRO A 236 11.71 -10.61 25.63
C PRO A 236 11.01 -11.97 25.69
N THR A 237 10.37 -12.37 24.60
CA THR A 237 10.46 -13.73 24.05
C THR A 237 9.83 -13.76 22.65
N THR A 238 10.67 -14.08 21.66
CA THR A 238 10.36 -14.81 20.42
C THR A 238 8.89 -14.87 19.96
N GLN A 239 8.53 -14.09 18.94
CA GLN A 239 7.89 -14.60 17.71
C GLN A 239 7.68 -13.49 16.66
N ALA A 240 7.86 -13.87 15.41
CA ALA A 240 7.94 -13.04 14.22
C ALA A 240 6.77 -12.07 14.05
N THR A 241 7.05 -10.86 13.57
CA THR A 241 6.05 -9.92 13.06
C THR A 241 5.53 -10.42 11.71
N VAL A 242 4.74 -11.48 11.77
CA VAL A 242 3.75 -11.79 10.73
C VAL A 242 2.72 -10.68 10.82
N THR A 243 2.47 -9.99 9.72
CA THR A 243 1.31 -9.11 9.56
C THR A 243 0.08 -9.92 9.98
N ASP A 244 -0.48 -9.61 11.15
CA ASP A 244 -1.53 -10.42 11.75
C ASP A 244 -2.81 -10.29 10.91
N THR A 245 -2.99 -11.25 10.00
CA THR A 245 -4.12 -11.31 9.07
C THR A 245 -5.46 -11.31 9.80
N ARG A 246 -5.50 -11.70 11.08
CA ARG A 246 -6.70 -11.68 11.92
C ARG A 246 -7.09 -10.26 12.30
N LYS A 247 -6.11 -9.41 12.64
CA LYS A 247 -6.35 -7.97 12.89
C LYS A 247 -6.89 -7.27 11.64
N GLN A 248 -6.28 -7.54 10.48
CA GLN A 248 -6.76 -6.99 9.21
C GLN A 248 -8.18 -7.46 8.88
N ARG A 249 -8.52 -8.72 9.18
CA ARG A 249 -9.86 -9.26 8.95
C ARG A 249 -10.91 -8.54 9.80
N LEU A 250 -10.65 -8.34 11.08
CA LEU A 250 -11.55 -7.60 11.97
C LEU A 250 -11.78 -6.16 11.50
N GLN A 251 -10.73 -5.49 11.01
CA GLN A 251 -10.83 -4.14 10.47
C GLN A 251 -11.59 -4.08 9.15
N ASN A 252 -11.26 -4.95 8.21
CA ASN A 252 -11.79 -4.89 6.84
C ASN A 252 -13.19 -5.50 6.69
N GLU A 253 -13.46 -6.64 7.35
CA GLU A 253 -14.73 -7.36 7.20
C GLU A 253 -15.79 -6.91 8.22
N PHE A 254 -15.37 -6.52 9.43
CA PHE A 254 -16.29 -6.21 10.53
C PHE A 254 -16.28 -4.74 10.96
N GLY A 255 -15.42 -3.91 10.33
CA GLY A 255 -15.29 -2.50 10.66
C GLY A 255 -14.87 -2.25 12.12
N LEU A 256 -14.15 -3.20 12.72
CA LEU A 256 -13.72 -3.14 14.11
C LEU A 256 -12.34 -2.50 14.18
N THR A 257 -12.19 -1.46 15.01
CA THR A 257 -10.88 -0.85 15.25
C THR A 257 -10.14 -1.69 16.29
N VAL A 258 -9.35 -2.66 15.82
CA VAL A 258 -8.57 -3.56 16.68
C VAL A 258 -7.44 -2.81 17.36
N MET A 259 -7.35 -2.98 18.68
CA MET A 259 -6.31 -2.43 19.53
C MET A 259 -5.08 -3.32 19.48
N ASP A 260 -3.90 -2.73 19.62
CA ASP A 260 -2.66 -3.49 19.62
C ASP A 260 -2.50 -4.36 20.86
N ASN A 261 -3.02 -3.89 22.00
CA ASN A 261 -3.03 -4.60 23.27
C ASN A 261 -4.44 -4.64 23.85
N CYS A 262 -4.85 -5.81 24.33
CA CYS A 262 -6.07 -5.98 25.12
C CYS A 262 -5.85 -5.51 26.56
N PRO A 263 -6.52 -4.44 27.04
CA PRO A 263 -6.46 -4.08 28.45
C PRO A 263 -7.09 -5.16 29.33
N ALA A 264 -6.71 -5.18 30.61
CA ALA A 264 -7.29 -6.10 31.59
C ALA A 264 -8.78 -5.84 31.83
N ALA A 265 -9.21 -4.58 31.75
CA ALA A 265 -10.62 -4.19 31.78
C ALA A 265 -11.23 -4.31 30.37
N ARG A 266 -12.06 -5.33 30.15
CA ARG A 266 -12.64 -5.68 28.83
C ARG A 266 -14.13 -5.40 28.70
N THR A 267 -14.76 -4.87 29.76
CA THR A 267 -16.21 -4.69 29.86
C THR A 267 -16.80 -3.70 28.86
N SER A 268 -15.99 -2.77 28.35
CA SER A 268 -16.36 -1.77 27.35
C SER A 268 -15.85 -2.07 25.94
N LEU A 269 -15.27 -3.25 25.72
CA LEU A 269 -14.63 -3.62 24.45
C LEU A 269 -15.32 -4.81 23.79
N VAL A 270 -15.12 -4.91 22.48
CA VAL A 270 -15.41 -6.13 21.72
C VAL A 270 -14.20 -7.03 21.83
N VAL A 271 -14.35 -8.18 22.48
CA VAL A 271 -13.30 -9.19 22.64
C VAL A 271 -13.58 -10.32 21.66
N VAL A 272 -12.70 -10.52 20.68
CA VAL A 272 -12.84 -11.58 19.67
C VAL A 272 -11.82 -12.68 19.92
N SER A 273 -12.29 -13.92 20.01
CA SER A 273 -11.46 -15.12 20.04
C SER A 273 -11.42 -15.83 18.68
N TYR A 274 -10.22 -16.25 18.28
CA TYR A 274 -9.98 -17.11 17.12
C TYR A 274 -9.45 -18.46 17.60
N LEU A 275 -10.09 -19.54 17.21
CA LEU A 275 -9.61 -20.90 17.44
C LEU A 275 -8.92 -21.41 16.17
N GLU A 276 -7.60 -21.52 16.20
CA GLU A 276 -6.81 -21.96 15.06
C GLU A 276 -5.71 -22.92 15.53
N GLY A 277 -5.65 -24.12 14.96
CA GLY A 277 -4.62 -25.12 15.29
C GLY A 277 -4.58 -25.53 16.78
N GLY A 278 -5.71 -25.44 17.49
CA GLY A 278 -5.79 -25.73 18.93
C GLY A 278 -5.33 -24.59 19.85
N GLN A 279 -4.96 -23.43 19.29
CA GLN A 279 -4.61 -22.22 20.05
C GLN A 279 -5.73 -21.18 19.94
N THR A 280 -5.99 -20.48 21.05
CA THR A 280 -6.96 -19.38 21.12
C THR A 280 -6.23 -18.04 21.03
N TYR A 281 -6.48 -17.27 19.99
CA TYR A 281 -5.96 -15.92 19.82
C TYR A 281 -7.04 -14.89 20.17
N THR A 282 -6.72 -13.96 21.06
CA THR A 282 -7.69 -12.98 21.58
C THR A 282 -7.33 -11.57 21.14
N TYR A 283 -8.30 -10.86 20.56
CA TYR A 283 -8.17 -9.49 20.10
C TYR A 283 -9.23 -8.60 20.76
N CYS A 284 -8.88 -7.35 21.02
CA CYS A 284 -9.80 -6.37 21.58
C CYS A 284 -10.01 -5.25 20.56
N ALA A 285 -11.23 -4.81 20.40
CA ALA A 285 -11.59 -3.74 19.48
C ALA A 285 -12.59 -2.77 20.12
N ASN A 286 -12.61 -1.55 19.59
CA ASN A 286 -13.66 -0.59 19.93
C ASN A 286 -15.02 -1.09 19.41
N PRO A 287 -16.07 -1.03 20.24
CA PRO A 287 -17.43 -1.35 19.80
C PRO A 287 -17.87 -0.47 18.63
N ASN A 288 -18.71 -1.02 17.77
CA ASN A 288 -19.37 -0.26 16.71
C ASN A 288 -20.88 -0.55 16.74
N ARG A 289 -21.63 0.05 15.80
CA ARG A 289 -23.09 -0.08 15.76
C ARG A 289 -23.56 -1.53 15.53
N VAL A 290 -22.74 -2.37 14.91
CA VAL A 290 -23.07 -3.77 14.56
C VAL A 290 -22.60 -4.73 15.66
N PHE A 291 -21.47 -4.43 16.29
CA PHE A 291 -20.84 -5.23 17.34
C PHE A 291 -20.70 -4.39 18.62
N PRO A 292 -21.69 -4.43 19.53
CA PRO A 292 -21.58 -3.79 20.84
C PRO A 292 -20.52 -4.48 21.71
N ALA A 293 -20.08 -3.81 22.78
CA ALA A 293 -19.14 -4.38 23.74
C ALA A 293 -19.62 -5.75 24.24
N GLY A 294 -18.72 -6.73 24.25
CA GLY A 294 -19.06 -8.13 24.49
C GLY A 294 -17.97 -9.08 23.98
N GLU A 295 -18.12 -10.35 24.31
CA GLU A 295 -17.22 -11.41 23.84
C GLU A 295 -17.82 -12.08 22.60
N TYR A 296 -17.00 -12.33 21.61
CA TYR A 296 -17.37 -12.91 20.32
C TYR A 296 -16.36 -13.99 19.93
N SER A 297 -16.83 -15.04 19.30
CA SER A 297 -15.98 -16.07 18.69
C SER A 297 -16.07 -15.93 17.18
N TYR A 298 -14.92 -15.94 16.51
CA TYR A 298 -14.88 -16.02 15.06
C TYR A 298 -15.13 -17.45 14.60
N ASN A 299 -16.15 -17.65 13.78
CA ASN A 299 -16.43 -18.93 13.14
C ASN A 299 -15.81 -18.93 11.73
N PRO A 300 -14.75 -19.71 11.47
CA PRO A 300 -14.08 -19.73 10.17
C PRO A 300 -14.95 -20.29 9.04
N ASN A 301 -15.96 -21.12 9.36
CA ASN A 301 -16.82 -21.75 8.37
C ASN A 301 -17.86 -20.78 7.81
N SER A 302 -18.52 -20.01 8.69
CA SER A 302 -19.49 -18.99 8.29
C SER A 302 -18.87 -17.62 8.04
N ARG A 303 -17.60 -17.41 8.42
CA ARG A 303 -16.90 -16.12 8.41
C ARG A 303 -17.67 -15.04 9.18
N THR A 304 -18.32 -15.42 10.28
CA THR A 304 -19.09 -14.50 11.14
C THR A 304 -18.52 -14.41 12.54
N LEU A 305 -18.74 -13.27 13.20
CA LEU A 305 -18.54 -13.12 14.63
C LEU A 305 -19.84 -13.52 15.34
N GLU A 306 -19.79 -14.61 16.10
CA GLU A 306 -20.89 -15.07 16.91
C GLU A 306 -20.68 -14.58 18.34
N ALA A 307 -21.69 -13.95 18.95
CA ALA A 307 -21.61 -13.58 20.35
C ALA A 307 -21.30 -14.84 21.18
N ALA A 308 -20.18 -14.82 21.90
CA ALA A 308 -19.81 -15.91 22.77
C ALA A 308 -20.93 -16.03 23.79
N ARG A 309 -21.70 -17.13 23.71
CA ARG A 309 -22.68 -17.44 24.74
C ARG A 309 -21.87 -17.60 26.01
N LYS A 310 -21.99 -16.64 26.93
CA LYS A 310 -21.54 -16.86 28.31
C LYS A 310 -22.11 -18.22 28.70
N GLN A 311 -21.25 -19.16 29.10
CA GLN A 311 -21.74 -20.29 29.87
C GLN A 311 -22.54 -19.67 31.00
N GLN A 312 -23.86 -19.84 30.96
CA GLN A 312 -24.69 -19.44 32.08
C GLN A 312 -24.11 -20.20 33.25
N GLN A 313 -23.49 -19.50 34.19
CA GLN A 313 -23.02 -20.10 35.42
C GLN A 313 -24.27 -20.58 36.13
N CYS A 314 -24.59 -21.84 35.91
CA CYS A 314 -25.72 -22.42 36.58
C CYS A 314 -25.32 -22.53 38.04
N THR A 315 -26.02 -21.79 38.90
CA THR A 315 -25.69 -21.79 40.34
C THR A 315 -25.97 -23.17 40.93
N VAL A 316 -26.93 -23.92 40.36
CA VAL A 316 -27.27 -25.29 40.75
C VAL A 316 -27.66 -26.12 39.53
N GLU A 317 -26.91 -27.20 39.30
CA GLU A 317 -27.18 -28.20 38.27
C GLU A 317 -27.49 -29.55 38.94
N ILE A 318 -28.61 -30.18 38.59
CA ILE A 318 -28.95 -31.54 39.03
C ILE A 318 -29.30 -32.35 37.78
N GLY A 319 -28.49 -33.37 37.49
CA GLY A 319 -28.74 -34.29 36.38
C GLY A 319 -28.63 -33.68 34.98
N GLY A 320 -27.78 -32.67 34.78
CA GLY A 320 -27.59 -32.03 33.47
C GLY A 320 -28.59 -30.91 33.16
N VAL A 321 -29.50 -30.59 34.10
CA VAL A 321 -30.51 -29.55 33.93
C VAL A 321 -30.22 -28.39 34.88
N CYS A 322 -30.14 -27.18 34.31
CA CYS A 322 -29.88 -25.96 35.03
C CYS A 322 -31.14 -25.43 35.73
N LEU A 323 -31.16 -25.44 37.07
CA LEU A 323 -32.33 -25.04 37.86
C LEU A 323 -32.35 -23.55 38.22
N VAL A 324 -31.17 -22.96 38.44
CA VAL A 324 -31.02 -21.55 38.84
C VAL A 324 -29.96 -20.90 37.98
N ARG A 325 -30.40 -19.88 37.23
CA ARG A 325 -29.55 -19.02 36.40
C ARG A 325 -28.92 -17.90 37.22
#